data_AF-A0A8C6FHP4-F1
#
_entry.id   AF-A0A8C6FHP4-F1
#
_cell.length_a   1.000
_cell.length_b   1.000
_cell.length_c   1.000
_cell.angle_alpha   90.00
_cell.angle_beta   90.00
_cell.angle_gamma   90.00
#
_symmetry.space_group_name_H-M   'P 1'
#
loop_
_entity.id
_entity.type
_entity.pdbx_description
1 polymer ?
#
loop_
_entity_poly.entity_id
_entity_poly.type
_entity_poly.pdbx_seq_one_letter_code
_entity_poly.pdbx_strand_id
1 'polypeptide(L)'
;FWSGSLLLPGAQFSSRVDSNMVKQVFLDKTLNASSHWLGATYQLTDVHVTVHLPTDQPTISPSFQKVQLNFTVTNLFYSQDMKHPDTPKYQRNKRNIEDALNQLFRNSSIKTSFSDCEVSAFRSVPPSNHTGVNAQCNFSHLTRSPYQVVIYEEFLRLTKNGTQLQNFTLDRNSLLVDGYSPNRNDVVTENSDLPFWAIILICLAGLLVLIMGLIISFLVSKEVLSSYYQVVRAFYIL
;
A
#
# COMPACT_ATOMS: atom_id res chain seq x y z
N PHE A 1 -17.09 6.16 -32.88
CA PHE A 1 -18.01 5.34 -32.08
C PHE A 1 -18.19 4.02 -32.82
N TRP A 2 -17.47 2.95 -32.52
CA TRP A 2 -17.47 2.23 -31.24
C TRP A 2 -16.09 1.64 -30.88
N SER A 3 -15.79 1.66 -29.58
CA SER A 3 -14.72 0.92 -28.91
C SER A 3 -15.05 -0.58 -28.84
N GLY A 4 -14.03 -1.42 -28.91
CA GLY A 4 -14.11 -2.83 -28.51
C GLY A 4 -12.77 -3.27 -27.91
N SER A 5 -12.66 -3.24 -26.58
CA SER A 5 -11.55 -3.82 -25.83
C SER A 5 -11.80 -5.32 -25.65
N LEU A 6 -10.89 -6.15 -26.19
CA LEU A 6 -10.92 -7.61 -26.04
C LEU A 6 -10.41 -8.00 -24.65
N LEU A 7 -11.30 -8.54 -23.82
CA LEU A 7 -10.98 -9.18 -22.54
C LEU A 7 -10.57 -10.64 -22.79
N LEU A 8 -9.38 -11.04 -22.33
CA LEU A 8 -8.95 -12.44 -22.29
C LEU A 8 -9.29 -13.01 -20.89
N PRO A 9 -10.23 -13.96 -20.75
CA PRO A 9 -10.44 -14.67 -19.50
C PRO A 9 -9.44 -15.81 -19.36
N GLY A 10 -8.64 -15.80 -18.29
CA GLY A 10 -7.97 -16.98 -17.73
C GLY A 10 -6.93 -17.67 -18.61
N ALA A 11 -5.70 -17.14 -18.63
CA ALA A 11 -4.52 -17.94 -18.98
C ALA A 11 -3.62 -18.07 -17.74
N GLN A 12 -3.52 -19.27 -17.16
CA GLN A 12 -2.55 -19.58 -16.11
C GLN A 12 -1.28 -20.14 -16.74
N PHE A 13 -0.20 -19.36 -16.73
CA PHE A 13 1.14 -19.86 -17.07
C PHE A 13 1.87 -20.29 -15.78
N SER A 14 2.39 -21.52 -15.77
CA SER A 14 3.21 -22.03 -14.66
C SER A 14 4.67 -21.58 -14.80
N SER A 15 5.31 -21.42 -13.64
CA SER A 15 6.54 -20.68 -13.32
C SER A 15 7.70 -20.65 -14.33
N ARG A 16 8.30 -19.46 -14.42
CA ARG A 16 9.52 -19.05 -15.16
C ARG A 16 9.33 -18.67 -16.63
N VAL A 17 8.24 -17.96 -16.92
CA VAL A 17 8.12 -17.21 -18.16
C VAL A 17 8.08 -15.72 -17.83
N ASP A 18 9.12 -15.00 -18.24
CA ASP A 18 9.21 -13.54 -18.11
C ASP A 18 8.09 -12.90 -18.95
N SER A 19 7.27 -12.07 -18.30
CA SER A 19 6.16 -11.34 -18.95
C SER A 19 6.66 -10.53 -20.16
N ASN A 20 7.88 -10.01 -20.10
CA ASN A 20 8.50 -9.32 -21.22
C ASN A 20 8.82 -10.28 -22.38
N MET A 21 9.23 -11.51 -22.09
CA MET A 21 9.48 -12.52 -23.12
C MET A 21 8.19 -13.01 -23.78
N VAL A 22 7.10 -13.19 -23.02
CA VAL A 22 5.78 -13.52 -23.60
C VAL A 22 5.30 -12.39 -24.50
N LYS A 23 5.42 -11.14 -24.04
CA LYS A 23 5.04 -9.96 -24.80
C LYS A 23 5.87 -9.85 -26.09
N GLN A 24 7.17 -10.11 -26.03
CA GLN A 24 8.06 -10.10 -27.19
C GLN A 24 7.71 -11.20 -28.19
N VAL A 25 7.52 -12.44 -27.74
CA VAL A 25 7.14 -13.56 -28.63
C VAL A 25 5.78 -13.31 -29.27
N PHE A 26 4.81 -12.78 -28.52
CA PHE A 26 3.50 -12.45 -29.06
C PHE A 26 3.58 -11.33 -30.09
N LEU A 27 4.30 -10.25 -29.79
CA LEU A 27 4.50 -9.15 -30.74
C LEU A 27 5.27 -9.62 -31.99
N ASP A 28 6.36 -10.37 -31.85
CA ASP A 28 7.14 -10.95 -32.95
C ASP A 28 6.27 -11.80 -33.89
N LYS A 29 5.44 -12.68 -33.32
CA LYS A 29 4.58 -13.58 -34.10
C LYS A 29 3.33 -12.92 -34.66
N THR A 30 2.92 -11.74 -34.18
CA THR A 30 1.68 -11.06 -34.63
C THR A 30 1.91 -9.73 -35.33
N LEU A 31 3.15 -9.23 -35.39
CA LEU A 31 3.56 -7.94 -35.94
C LEU A 31 3.10 -7.68 -37.40
N ASN A 32 2.86 -8.74 -38.18
CA ASN A 32 2.44 -8.64 -39.59
C ASN A 32 1.11 -9.36 -39.91
N ALA A 33 0.34 -9.75 -38.89
CA ALA A 33 -0.91 -10.48 -39.10
C ALA A 33 -2.04 -9.50 -39.48
N SER A 34 -2.63 -9.66 -40.67
CA SER A 34 -3.87 -8.95 -41.01
C SER A 34 -5.09 -9.70 -40.46
N SER A 35 -6.18 -8.99 -40.20
CA SER A 35 -7.44 -9.55 -39.65
C SER A 35 -8.03 -10.72 -40.47
N HIS A 36 -7.58 -10.91 -41.71
CA HIS A 36 -8.01 -11.99 -42.60
C HIS A 36 -7.40 -13.37 -42.25
N TRP A 37 -6.39 -13.45 -41.37
CA TRP A 37 -5.70 -14.71 -41.02
C TRP A 37 -6.08 -15.30 -39.67
N LEU A 38 -6.85 -14.60 -38.83
CA LEU A 38 -7.22 -15.08 -37.51
C LEU A 38 -8.54 -15.88 -37.60
N GLY A 39 -8.43 -17.15 -37.96
CA GLY A 39 -9.51 -18.11 -37.70
C GLY A 39 -9.84 -18.11 -36.20
N ALA A 40 -11.13 -18.27 -35.86
CA ALA A 40 -11.65 -18.02 -34.50
C ALA A 40 -11.24 -19.05 -33.43
N THR A 41 -10.40 -20.05 -33.75
CA THR A 41 -10.03 -21.12 -32.82
C THR A 41 -8.59 -21.59 -33.02
N TYR A 42 -7.87 -21.71 -31.91
CA TYR A 42 -6.53 -22.28 -31.84
C TYR A 42 -6.60 -23.53 -30.95
N GLN A 43 -6.21 -24.69 -31.47
CA GLN A 43 -6.09 -25.93 -30.71
C GLN A 43 -4.61 -26.15 -30.37
N LEU A 44 -4.29 -26.24 -29.08
CA LEU A 44 -2.98 -26.66 -28.61
C LEU A 44 -2.93 -28.18 -28.62
N THR A 45 -2.37 -28.77 -29.68
CA THR A 45 -1.95 -30.18 -29.68
C THR A 45 -0.52 -30.29 -29.17
N ASP A 46 -0.23 -31.36 -28.43
CA ASP A 46 1.09 -31.74 -27.89
C ASP A 46 1.48 -31.21 -26.49
N VAL A 47 0.52 -31.01 -25.59
CA VAL A 47 0.82 -30.77 -24.16
C VAL A 47 0.90 -32.10 -23.41
N HIS A 48 2.11 -32.59 -23.18
CA HIS A 48 2.37 -33.76 -22.32
C HIS A 48 2.73 -33.30 -20.90
N VAL A 49 1.89 -33.62 -19.92
CA VAL A 49 2.17 -33.38 -18.50
C VAL A 49 2.76 -34.66 -17.90
N THR A 50 4.05 -34.63 -17.57
CA THR A 50 4.69 -35.73 -16.84
C THR A 50 4.74 -35.37 -15.36
N VAL A 51 3.89 -36.01 -14.55
CA VAL A 51 3.96 -35.88 -13.09
C VAL A 51 5.10 -36.77 -12.59
N HIS A 52 6.25 -36.19 -12.29
CA HIS A 52 7.24 -36.89 -11.46
C HIS A 52 6.78 -36.80 -10.01
N LEU A 53 6.41 -37.96 -9.44
CA LEU A 53 6.13 -38.12 -8.02
C LEU A 53 7.46 -37.94 -7.25
N PRO A 54 7.65 -36.89 -6.43
CA PRO A 54 8.86 -36.80 -5.61
C PRO A 54 8.68 -37.77 -4.44
N THR A 55 9.29 -38.96 -4.57
CA THR A 55 9.56 -39.85 -3.43
C THR A 55 10.82 -39.33 -2.75
N ASP A 56 10.64 -38.31 -1.91
CA ASP A 56 11.43 -38.05 -0.69
C ASP A 56 10.92 -36.74 -0.10
N GLN A 57 10.19 -36.86 1.01
CA GLN A 57 9.55 -35.76 1.72
C GLN A 57 10.46 -35.28 2.86
N PRO A 58 11.11 -34.09 2.75
CA PRO A 58 11.34 -33.29 3.93
C PRO A 58 9.96 -32.82 4.41
N THR A 59 9.71 -32.86 5.72
CA THR A 59 8.52 -32.30 6.35
C THR A 59 8.35 -30.83 5.94
N ILE A 60 7.58 -30.57 4.88
CA ILE A 60 7.18 -29.22 4.48
C ILE A 60 6.12 -28.79 5.49
N SER A 61 6.54 -28.12 6.55
CA SER A 61 5.64 -27.34 7.38
C SER A 61 4.85 -26.41 6.46
N PRO A 62 3.51 -26.39 6.51
CA PRO A 62 2.71 -25.52 5.67
C PRO A 62 3.14 -24.06 5.91
N SER A 63 3.70 -23.41 4.89
CA SER A 63 4.05 -22.00 4.96
C SER A 63 2.77 -21.17 4.87
N PHE A 64 2.22 -20.80 6.04
CA PHE A 64 1.09 -19.89 6.11
C PHE A 64 1.57 -18.44 5.94
N GLN A 65 0.94 -17.71 5.04
CA GLN A 65 1.07 -16.27 4.95
C GLN A 65 0.08 -15.62 5.92
N LYS A 66 0.61 -14.84 6.86
CA LYS A 66 -0.19 -13.96 7.73
C LYS A 66 -0.48 -12.68 6.96
N VAL A 67 -1.75 -12.37 6.77
CA VAL A 67 -2.25 -11.19 6.07
C VAL A 67 -3.02 -10.31 7.05
N GLN A 68 -2.72 -9.02 7.09
CA GLN A 68 -3.42 -8.05 7.91
C GLN A 68 -4.61 -7.47 7.13
N LEU A 69 -5.80 -7.53 7.73
CA LEU A 69 -6.99 -6.85 7.26
C LEU A 69 -7.35 -5.73 8.23
N ASN A 70 -7.41 -4.50 7.73
CA ASN A 70 -7.89 -3.37 8.50
C ASN A 70 -9.13 -2.80 7.83
N PHE A 71 -10.20 -2.58 8.56
CA PHE A 71 -11.43 -1.97 8.06
C PHE A 71 -12.19 -1.28 9.19
N THR A 72 -13.22 -0.50 8.87
CA THR A 72 -14.03 0.23 9.85
C THR A 72 -15.47 -0.27 9.80
N VAL A 73 -16.01 -0.58 10.98
CA VAL A 73 -17.42 -0.93 11.20
C VAL A 73 -18.16 0.32 11.68
N THR A 74 -19.15 0.77 10.91
CA THR A 74 -19.86 2.04 11.14
C THR A 74 -21.06 1.87 12.07
N ASN A 75 -21.65 0.68 12.16
CA ASN A 75 -22.74 0.38 13.09
C ASN A 75 -22.27 -0.22 14.42
N LEU A 76 -20.98 -0.10 14.75
CA LEU A 76 -20.39 -0.49 16.02
C LEU A 76 -19.61 0.69 16.61
N PHE A 77 -20.17 1.33 17.63
CA PHE A 77 -19.52 2.46 18.30
C PHE A 77 -18.43 1.99 19.26
N TYR A 78 -17.24 2.59 19.12
CA TYR A 78 -16.12 2.35 20.00
C TYR A 78 -16.44 2.84 21.41
N SER A 79 -16.03 2.07 22.41
CA SER A 79 -16.27 2.38 23.83
C SER A 79 -15.08 1.96 24.68
N GLN A 80 -15.00 2.45 25.91
CA GLN A 80 -13.85 2.19 26.79
C GLN A 80 -13.61 0.69 27.03
N ASP A 81 -14.67 -0.11 27.11
CA ASP A 81 -14.56 -1.56 27.27
C ASP A 81 -13.80 -2.21 26.10
N MET A 82 -13.91 -1.65 24.89
CA MET A 82 -13.24 -2.16 23.69
C MET A 82 -11.74 -1.83 23.65
N LYS A 83 -11.23 -1.04 24.60
CA LYS A 83 -9.80 -0.83 24.83
C LYS A 83 -9.15 -2.02 25.54
N HIS A 84 -9.93 -2.80 26.28
CA HIS A 84 -9.44 -3.82 27.19
C HIS A 84 -9.89 -5.22 26.71
N PRO A 85 -8.95 -6.09 26.28
CA PRO A 85 -9.28 -7.41 25.75
C PRO A 85 -10.09 -8.30 26.70
N ASP A 86 -9.98 -8.12 28.01
CA ASP A 86 -10.63 -8.96 29.02
C ASP A 86 -12.11 -8.63 29.23
N THR A 87 -12.61 -7.54 28.62
CA THR A 87 -14.01 -7.14 28.85
C THR A 87 -14.97 -8.05 28.09
N PRO A 88 -16.16 -8.34 28.66
CA PRO A 88 -17.18 -9.12 27.97
C PRO A 88 -17.59 -8.50 26.63
N LYS A 89 -17.59 -7.18 26.53
CA LYS A 89 -17.94 -6.45 25.31
C LYS A 89 -16.89 -6.63 24.22
N TYR A 90 -15.60 -6.50 24.57
CA TYR A 90 -14.51 -6.79 23.63
C TYR A 90 -14.60 -8.22 23.13
N GLN A 91 -14.71 -9.20 24.03
CA GLN A 91 -14.74 -10.63 23.70
C GLN A 91 -15.94 -10.99 22.81
N ARG A 92 -17.12 -10.43 23.09
CA ARG A 92 -18.32 -10.63 22.27
C ARG A 92 -18.12 -10.07 20.86
N ASN A 93 -17.67 -8.82 20.75
CA ASN A 93 -17.48 -8.18 19.44
C ASN A 93 -16.38 -8.88 18.64
N LYS A 94 -15.29 -9.29 19.31
CA LYS A 94 -14.21 -10.08 18.73
C LYS A 94 -14.76 -11.35 18.09
N ARG A 95 -15.43 -12.21 18.86
CA ARG A 95 -16.00 -13.47 18.35
C ARG A 95 -16.98 -13.25 17.19
N ASN A 96 -17.86 -12.26 17.29
CA ASN A 96 -18.86 -12.00 16.24
C ASN A 96 -18.20 -11.56 14.92
N ILE A 97 -17.17 -10.71 14.98
CA ILE A 97 -16.46 -10.23 13.79
C ILE A 97 -15.56 -11.34 13.22
N GLU A 98 -14.90 -12.12 14.08
CA GLU A 98 -14.13 -13.30 13.67
C GLU A 98 -15.02 -14.32 12.96
N ASP A 99 -16.18 -14.67 13.53
CA ASP A 99 -17.13 -15.59 12.90
C ASP A 99 -17.58 -15.06 11.52
N ALA A 100 -17.89 -13.77 11.43
CA ALA A 100 -18.27 -13.16 10.16
C ALA A 100 -17.15 -13.23 9.11
N LEU A 101 -15.90 -12.92 9.47
CA LEU A 101 -14.74 -13.00 8.58
C LEU A 101 -14.43 -14.45 8.17
N ASN A 102 -14.47 -15.38 9.12
CA ASN A 102 -14.21 -16.79 8.86
C ASN A 102 -15.27 -17.38 7.91
N GLN A 103 -16.56 -17.07 8.12
CA GLN A 103 -17.62 -17.48 7.22
C GLN A 103 -17.50 -16.84 5.84
N LEU A 104 -17.10 -15.57 5.77
CA LEU A 104 -16.86 -14.86 4.51
C LEU A 104 -15.83 -15.61 3.64
N PHE A 105 -14.63 -15.86 4.19
CA PHE A 105 -13.55 -16.49 3.43
C PHE A 105 -13.74 -17.99 3.22
N ARG A 106 -14.41 -18.72 4.12
CA ARG A 106 -14.79 -20.13 3.87
C ARG A 106 -15.78 -20.28 2.71
N ASN A 107 -16.57 -19.25 2.43
CA ASN A 107 -17.52 -19.22 1.31
C ASN A 107 -16.98 -18.50 0.07
N SER A 108 -15.68 -18.18 0.06
CA SER A 108 -15.03 -17.45 -1.02
C SER A 108 -14.46 -18.35 -2.11
N SER A 109 -14.02 -17.75 -3.21
CA SER A 109 -13.24 -18.40 -4.27
C SER A 109 -11.85 -18.83 -3.78
N ILE A 110 -11.31 -18.21 -2.73
CA ILE A 110 -10.00 -18.50 -2.13
C ILE A 110 -10.08 -19.41 -0.90
N LYS A 111 -11.23 -20.04 -0.64
CA LYS A 111 -11.48 -20.90 0.53
C LYS A 111 -10.49 -22.05 0.71
N THR A 112 -9.92 -22.57 -0.39
CA THR A 112 -8.93 -23.67 -0.36
C THR A 112 -7.59 -23.23 0.21
N SER A 113 -7.28 -21.93 0.10
CA SER A 113 -6.09 -21.32 0.68
C SER A 113 -6.35 -20.78 2.07
N PHE A 114 -7.59 -20.43 2.41
CA PHE A 114 -7.94 -19.84 3.69
C PHE A 114 -7.88 -20.83 4.86
N SER A 115 -7.30 -20.40 5.99
CA SER A 115 -7.32 -21.14 7.26
C SER A 115 -8.31 -20.49 8.22
N ASP A 116 -7.97 -19.30 8.69
CA ASP A 116 -8.69 -18.61 9.76
C ASP A 116 -8.38 -17.10 9.77
N CYS A 117 -9.26 -16.33 10.42
CA CYS A 117 -9.03 -14.94 10.78
C CYS A 117 -9.24 -14.74 12.27
N GLU A 118 -8.36 -13.95 12.87
CA GLU A 118 -8.43 -13.51 14.26
C GLU A 118 -8.43 -11.98 14.33
N VAL A 119 -9.26 -11.40 15.20
CA VAL A 119 -9.22 -9.96 15.48
C VAL A 119 -8.15 -9.69 16.53
N SER A 120 -7.17 -8.87 16.16
CA SER A 120 -6.04 -8.50 17.03
C SER A 120 -6.36 -7.27 17.88
N ALA A 121 -7.10 -6.29 17.34
CA ALA A 121 -7.46 -5.09 18.08
C ALA A 121 -8.71 -4.39 17.53
N PHE A 122 -9.36 -3.64 18.41
CA PHE A 122 -10.31 -2.59 18.06
C PHE A 122 -9.66 -1.22 18.27
N ARG A 123 -9.94 -0.28 17.38
CA ARG A 123 -9.41 1.08 17.41
C ARG A 123 -10.55 2.08 17.26
N SER A 124 -10.46 3.20 17.98
CA SER A 124 -11.37 4.31 17.79
C SER A 124 -11.10 4.98 16.44
N VAL A 125 -12.16 5.39 15.73
CA VAL A 125 -12.08 6.19 14.50
C VAL A 125 -12.72 7.56 14.76
N PRO A 126 -11.93 8.57 15.13
CA PRO A 126 -12.42 9.95 15.27
C PRO A 126 -12.74 10.57 13.91
N PRO A 127 -13.71 11.50 13.81
CA PRO A 127 -14.58 11.98 14.90
C PRO A 127 -15.87 11.15 15.08
N SER A 128 -16.11 10.15 14.24
CA SER A 128 -17.39 9.41 14.23
C SER A 128 -17.56 8.40 15.37
N ASN A 129 -16.49 8.11 16.12
CA ASN A 129 -16.42 7.05 17.13
C ASN A 129 -16.82 5.67 16.58
N HIS A 130 -16.67 5.46 15.27
CA HIS A 130 -16.79 4.13 14.68
C HIS A 130 -15.66 3.22 15.17
N THR A 131 -15.85 1.92 15.03
CA THR A 131 -14.84 0.94 15.43
C THR A 131 -14.02 0.53 14.21
N GLY A 132 -12.74 0.88 14.20
CA GLY A 132 -11.78 0.25 13.31
C GLY A 132 -11.40 -1.13 13.86
N VAL A 133 -11.30 -2.10 12.98
CA VAL A 133 -10.96 -3.49 13.25
C VAL A 133 -9.59 -3.76 12.62
N ASN A 134 -8.68 -4.33 13.41
CA ASN A 134 -7.47 -4.94 12.90
C ASN A 134 -7.62 -6.45 13.06
N ALA A 135 -7.51 -7.18 11.96
CA ALA A 135 -7.59 -8.63 11.91
C ALA A 135 -6.35 -9.21 11.22
N GLN A 136 -5.96 -10.41 11.64
CA GLN A 136 -4.92 -11.21 11.02
C GLN A 136 -5.56 -12.47 10.46
N CYS A 137 -5.42 -12.69 9.16
CA CYS A 137 -5.93 -13.85 8.47
C CYS A 137 -4.78 -14.72 7.94
N ASN A 138 -4.88 -16.02 8.14
CA ASN A 138 -3.89 -17.00 7.72
C ASN A 138 -4.33 -17.63 6.41
N PHE A 139 -3.43 -17.62 5.43
CA PHE A 139 -3.64 -18.27 4.15
C PHE A 139 -2.47 -19.17 3.77
N SER A 140 -2.76 -20.41 3.41
CA SER A 140 -1.82 -21.34 2.80
C SER A 140 -1.68 -21.05 1.30
N HIS A 141 -0.47 -21.20 0.76
CA HIS A 141 -0.20 -21.16 -0.68
C HIS A 141 -0.52 -19.83 -1.41
N LEU A 142 -0.81 -18.72 -0.69
CA LEU A 142 -0.99 -17.38 -1.28
C LEU A 142 0.33 -16.64 -1.54
N THR A 143 1.44 -17.36 -1.74
CA THR A 143 2.77 -16.76 -1.99
C THR A 143 2.92 -16.15 -3.39
N ARG A 144 1.89 -16.25 -4.26
CA ARG A 144 1.94 -15.76 -5.63
C ARG A 144 1.32 -14.36 -5.73
N SER A 145 2.14 -13.39 -6.12
CA SER A 145 1.75 -11.98 -6.28
C SER A 145 0.79 -11.77 -7.46
N PRO A 146 -0.21 -10.87 -7.36
CA PRO A 146 -0.49 -9.99 -6.22
C PRO A 146 -1.62 -10.52 -5.31
N TYR A 147 -1.27 -11.24 -4.24
CA TYR A 147 -2.26 -11.81 -3.31
C TYR A 147 -3.11 -10.75 -2.58
N GLN A 148 -2.55 -9.57 -2.31
CA GLN A 148 -3.30 -8.49 -1.65
C GLN A 148 -4.50 -8.04 -2.48
N VAL A 149 -4.33 -7.97 -3.81
CA VAL A 149 -5.37 -7.59 -4.76
C VAL A 149 -6.48 -8.64 -4.77
N VAL A 150 -6.11 -9.92 -4.83
CA VAL A 150 -7.07 -11.03 -4.83
C VAL A 150 -7.92 -11.02 -3.56
N ILE A 151 -7.29 -10.88 -2.39
CA ILE A 151 -8.02 -10.83 -1.11
C ILE A 151 -8.89 -9.59 -1.03
N TYR A 152 -8.39 -8.44 -1.48
CA TYR A 152 -9.12 -7.17 -1.48
C TYR A 152 -10.38 -7.27 -2.35
N GLU A 153 -10.25 -7.73 -3.59
CA GLU A 153 -11.37 -7.87 -4.52
C GLU A 153 -12.38 -8.91 -4.03
N GLU A 154 -11.92 -10.05 -3.52
CA GLU A 154 -12.80 -11.10 -3.00
C GLU A 154 -13.58 -10.64 -1.77
N PHE A 155 -12.93 -9.89 -0.87
CA PHE A 155 -13.59 -9.26 0.26
C PHE A 155 -14.68 -8.29 -0.22
N LEU A 156 -14.36 -7.38 -1.14
CA LEU A 156 -15.35 -6.43 -1.68
C LEU A 156 -16.52 -7.15 -2.36
N ARG A 157 -16.24 -8.17 -3.18
CA ARG A 157 -17.26 -8.94 -3.89
C ARG A 157 -18.27 -9.57 -2.93
N LEU A 158 -17.79 -10.15 -1.84
CA LEU A 158 -18.64 -10.84 -0.85
C LEU A 158 -19.29 -9.90 0.18
N THR A 159 -18.77 -8.67 0.34
CA THR A 159 -19.26 -7.69 1.31
C THR A 159 -20.07 -6.55 0.69
N LYS A 160 -20.73 -6.81 -0.45
CA LYS A 160 -21.50 -5.81 -1.20
C LYS A 160 -20.66 -4.55 -1.47
N ASN A 161 -19.50 -4.76 -2.09
CA ASN A 161 -18.53 -3.71 -2.40
C ASN A 161 -18.00 -3.00 -1.14
N GLY A 162 -17.70 -3.77 -0.09
CA GLY A 162 -17.10 -3.24 1.14
C GLY A 162 -18.06 -2.48 2.05
N THR A 163 -19.38 -2.64 1.90
CA THR A 163 -20.38 -1.90 2.67
C THR A 163 -21.07 -2.74 3.75
N GLN A 164 -21.04 -4.08 3.63
CA GLN A 164 -21.74 -4.95 4.56
C GLN A 164 -21.03 -6.30 4.73
N LEU A 165 -20.70 -6.64 5.98
CA LEU A 165 -20.23 -7.96 6.40
C LEU A 165 -21.26 -8.54 7.38
N GLN A 166 -22.13 -9.40 6.88
CA GLN A 166 -23.28 -9.91 7.65
C GLN A 166 -24.11 -8.77 8.28
N ASN A 167 -24.18 -8.72 9.61
CA ASN A 167 -24.87 -7.68 10.38
C ASN A 167 -24.01 -6.43 10.65
N PHE A 168 -22.76 -6.40 10.19
CA PHE A 168 -21.87 -5.25 10.32
C PHE A 168 -21.92 -4.38 9.06
N THR A 169 -22.22 -3.10 9.25
CA THR A 169 -22.09 -2.09 8.20
C THR A 169 -20.66 -1.60 8.18
N LEU A 170 -20.05 -1.57 7.00
CA LEU A 170 -18.65 -1.23 6.82
C LEU A 170 -18.48 0.12 6.12
N ASP A 171 -17.38 0.81 6.40
CA ASP A 171 -16.92 1.91 5.57
C ASP A 171 -16.15 1.35 4.36
N ARG A 172 -16.73 1.50 3.18
CA ARG A 172 -16.19 1.01 1.91
C ARG A 172 -14.74 1.44 1.64
N ASN A 173 -14.35 2.63 2.08
CA ASN A 173 -13.04 3.20 1.77
C ASN A 173 -11.99 2.85 2.82
N SER A 174 -12.37 2.14 3.90
CA SER A 174 -11.51 1.86 5.04
C SER A 174 -10.70 0.56 4.93
N LEU A 175 -11.04 -0.31 3.96
CA LEU A 175 -10.40 -1.62 3.81
C LEU A 175 -8.93 -1.47 3.36
N LEU A 176 -8.04 -2.13 4.09
CA LEU A 176 -6.63 -2.30 3.76
C LEU A 176 -6.26 -3.77 3.89
N VAL A 177 -5.54 -4.30 2.89
CA VAL A 177 -4.98 -5.67 2.90
C VAL A 177 -3.46 -5.56 2.92
N ASP A 178 -2.82 -5.84 4.04
CA ASP A 178 -1.37 -5.59 4.25
C ASP A 178 -0.95 -4.17 3.81
N GLY A 179 -1.81 -3.19 4.10
CA GLY A 179 -1.61 -1.79 3.73
C GLY A 179 -2.00 -1.42 2.29
N TYR A 180 -2.29 -2.40 1.43
CA TYR A 180 -2.79 -2.18 0.07
C TYR A 180 -4.24 -1.67 0.08
N SER A 181 -4.47 -0.61 -0.68
CA SER A 181 -5.79 -0.17 -1.16
C SER A 181 -5.61 0.51 -2.52
N PRO A 182 -6.50 0.29 -3.51
CA PRO A 182 -6.38 0.90 -4.84
C PRO A 182 -6.34 2.42 -4.81
N ASN A 183 -6.97 3.04 -3.81
CA ASN A 183 -7.11 4.49 -3.68
C ASN A 183 -6.01 5.12 -2.81
N ARG A 184 -5.00 4.34 -2.38
CA ARG A 184 -3.98 4.79 -1.42
C ARG A 184 -2.73 5.39 -2.06
N ASN A 185 -2.76 5.69 -3.35
CA ASN A 185 -1.62 6.24 -4.07
C ASN A 185 -1.27 7.70 -3.72
N ASP A 186 -1.87 8.35 -2.72
CA ASP A 186 -1.57 9.76 -2.42
C ASP A 186 -1.50 10.17 -0.92
N VAL A 187 -1.45 9.24 0.05
CA VAL A 187 -1.23 9.63 1.47
C VAL A 187 -0.32 8.64 2.20
N VAL A 188 0.93 8.56 1.74
CA VAL A 188 2.08 8.16 2.58
C VAL A 188 3.16 9.23 2.40
N THR A 189 2.85 10.44 2.89
CA THR A 189 3.86 11.43 3.29
C THR A 189 3.28 12.31 4.40
N GLU A 190 2.88 11.70 5.52
CA GLU A 190 2.78 12.43 6.78
C GLU A 190 3.93 11.99 7.68
N ASN A 191 5.14 12.31 7.23
CA ASN A 191 6.26 12.58 8.11
C ASN A 191 6.74 13.98 7.74
N SER A 192 7.13 14.73 8.75
CA SER A 192 7.38 16.17 8.76
C SER A 192 8.60 16.59 7.94
N ASP A 193 8.61 16.28 6.65
CA ASP A 193 9.65 16.71 5.72
C ASP A 193 9.20 18.04 5.11
N LEU A 194 9.81 19.12 5.58
CA LEU A 194 9.71 20.45 4.97
C LEU A 194 9.85 20.29 3.44
N PRO A 195 8.93 20.82 2.62
CA PRO A 195 9.03 20.71 1.17
C PRO A 195 10.41 21.25 0.74
N PHE A 196 11.03 20.67 -0.28
CA PHE A 196 12.38 21.07 -0.71
C PHE A 196 12.51 22.60 -0.91
N TRP A 197 11.43 23.26 -1.34
CA TRP A 197 11.32 24.72 -1.42
C TRP A 197 11.60 25.43 -0.09
N ALA A 198 11.14 24.88 1.05
CA ALA A 198 11.37 25.45 2.37
C ALA A 198 12.85 25.35 2.79
N ILE A 199 13.56 24.28 2.42
CA ILE A 199 15.02 24.19 2.63
C ILE A 199 15.73 25.29 1.85
N ILE A 200 15.33 25.50 0.59
CA ILE A 200 15.87 26.58 -0.26
C ILE A 200 15.63 27.94 0.40
N LEU A 201 14.42 28.21 0.92
CA LEU A 201 14.11 29.46 1.59
C LEU A 201 14.93 29.68 2.87
N ILE A 202 15.14 28.64 3.67
CA ILE A 202 15.98 28.70 4.88
C ILE A 202 17.44 29.00 4.50
N CYS A 203 17.97 28.32 3.48
CA CYS A 203 19.32 28.58 2.97
C CYS A 203 19.48 30.02 2.44
N LEU A 204 18.50 30.51 1.68
CA LEU A 204 18.50 31.89 1.17
C LEU A 204 18.46 32.92 2.31
N ALA A 205 17.63 32.69 3.33
CA ALA A 205 17.58 33.56 4.50
C ALA A 205 18.93 33.59 5.24
N GLY A 206 19.56 32.43 5.46
CA GLY A 206 20.88 32.35 6.07
C GLY A 206 21.96 33.04 5.25
N LEU A 207 21.95 32.86 3.92
CA LEU A 207 22.89 33.52 3.01
C LEU A 207 22.74 35.05 3.04
N LEU A 208 21.50 35.55 3.03
CA LEU A 208 21.23 37.00 3.10
C LEU A 208 21.75 37.60 4.41
N VAL A 209 21.52 36.94 5.55
CA VAL A 209 22.04 37.39 6.84
C VAL A 209 23.57 37.44 6.84
N LEU A 210 24.23 36.43 6.28
CA LEU A 210 25.69 36.38 6.18
C LEU A 210 26.23 37.51 5.30
N ILE A 211 25.62 37.74 4.13
CA ILE A 211 26.00 38.82 3.21
C ILE A 211 25.83 40.19 3.91
N MET A 212 24.69 40.41 4.57
CA MET A 212 24.45 41.65 5.31
C MET A 212 25.47 41.85 6.43
N GLY A 213 25.84 40.79 7.16
CA GLY A 213 26.89 40.83 8.19
C GLY A 213 28.27 41.19 7.64
N LEU A 214 28.65 40.66 6.47
CA LEU A 214 29.90 41.00 5.80
C LEU A 214 29.93 42.46 5.33
N ILE A 215 28.81 42.95 4.77
CA ILE A 215 28.68 44.35 4.35
C ILE A 215 28.84 45.30 5.54
N ILE A 216 28.16 45.01 6.66
CA ILE A 216 28.28 45.82 7.89
C ILE A 216 29.73 45.79 8.41
N SER A 217 30.35 44.62 8.47
CA SER A 217 31.75 44.48 8.92
C SER A 217 32.72 45.27 8.05
N PHE A 218 32.51 45.28 6.74
CA PHE A 218 33.32 46.05 5.80
C PHE A 218 33.11 47.57 5.94
N LEU A 219 31.87 48.02 6.15
CA LEU A 219 31.56 49.44 6.40
C LEU A 219 32.21 49.94 7.69
N VAL A 220 32.09 49.19 8.79
CA VAL A 220 32.75 49.51 10.06
C VAL A 220 34.26 49.53 9.90
N SER A 221 34.84 48.56 9.18
CA SER A 221 36.28 48.53 8.91
C SER A 221 36.74 49.76 8.11
N LYS A 222 35.94 50.22 7.15
CA LYS A 222 36.23 51.45 6.40
C LYS A 222 36.12 52.71 7.25
N GLU A 223 35.13 52.79 8.14
CA GLU A 223 35.01 53.92 9.07
C GLU A 223 36.17 53.97 10.06
N VAL A 224 36.55 52.82 10.66
CA VAL A 224 37.70 52.73 11.56
C VAL A 224 39.00 53.06 10.84
N LEU A 225 39.19 52.54 9.61
CA LEU A 225 40.36 52.85 8.82
C LEU A 225 40.41 54.34 8.42
N SER A 226 39.27 54.92 8.05
CA SER A 226 39.17 56.36 7.76
C SER A 226 39.48 57.21 8.98
N SER A 227 38.94 56.85 10.15
CA SER A 227 39.23 57.50 11.43
C SER A 227 40.72 57.37 11.79
N TYR A 228 41.30 56.17 11.63
CA TYR A 228 42.72 55.93 11.81
C TYR A 228 43.58 56.81 10.91
N TYR A 229 43.26 56.90 9.61
CA TYR A 229 43.98 57.78 8.69
C TYR A 229 43.85 59.26 9.06
N GLN A 230 42.69 59.70 9.56
CA GLN A 230 42.52 61.08 10.04
C GLN A 230 43.36 61.36 11.30
N VAL A 231 43.40 60.43 12.26
CA VAL A 231 44.22 60.55 13.47
C VAL A 231 45.70 60.56 13.13
N VAL A 232 46.17 59.62 12.29
CA VAL A 232 47.58 59.59 11.84
C VAL A 232 47.94 60.89 11.12
N ARG A 233 47.08 61.39 10.24
CA ARG A 233 47.29 62.66 9.55
C ARG A 233 47.36 63.85 10.51
N ALA A 234 46.56 63.88 11.58
CA ALA A 234 46.62 64.92 12.60
C ALA A 234 47.95 64.90 13.38
N PHE A 235 48.50 63.72 13.67
CA PHE A 235 49.82 63.59 14.32
C PHE A 235 50.99 64.01 13.43
N TYR A 236 50.89 63.88 12.11
CA TYR A 236 51.93 64.32 11.17
C TYR A 236 51.91 65.84 10.87
N ILE A 237 50.86 66.56 11.29
CA ILE A 237 50.69 68.00 11.04
C ILE A 237 51.01 68.85 12.31
N LEU A 238 51.26 68.20 13.45
CA LEU A 238 51.86 68.81 14.65
C LEU A 238 53.39 68.65 14.65
#